data_AF-A0A3S1FVD3-F1
#
_entry.id   AF-A0A3S1FVD3-F1
#
_cell.length_a   1.000
_cell.length_b   1.000
_cell.length_c   1.000
_cell.angle_alpha   90.00
_cell.angle_beta   90.00
_cell.angle_gamma   90.00
#
_symmetry.space_group_name_H-M   'P 1'
#
loop_
_entity.id
_entity.type
_entity.pdbx_description
1 polymer ?
#
loop_
_entity_poly.entity_id
_entity_poly.type
_entity_poly.pdbx_seq_one_letter_code
_entity_poly.pdbx_strand_id
1 'polypeptide(L)'
;MQQLLQEFGHPTYVPFPVIAARLLLASIFGAAIGFEREWRNRPAGLRTHILICVAAATFGILTIEIVHAPMFLQESVKVDPIRVVEAVTAGVAFLAAGSILFSRGEIHGLTTGAG
;
A
#
# COMPACT_ATOMS: atom_id res chain seq x y z
N MET A 1 29.22 -9.67 -0.30
CA MET A 1 29.23 -8.21 -0.07
C MET A 1 29.08 -7.42 -1.36
N GLN A 2 29.90 -7.65 -2.39
CA GLN A 2 29.87 -6.89 -3.65
C GLN A 2 28.58 -7.11 -4.47
N GLN A 3 27.98 -8.31 -4.46
CA GLN A 3 26.67 -8.57 -5.10
C GLN A 3 25.51 -7.81 -4.42
N LEU A 4 25.47 -7.73 -3.09
CA LEU A 4 24.45 -6.96 -2.37
C LEU A 4 24.53 -5.47 -2.73
N LEU A 5 25.75 -4.92 -2.82
CA LEU A 5 25.94 -3.53 -3.25
C LEU A 5 25.53 -3.29 -4.71
N GLN A 6 25.55 -4.30 -5.58
CA GLN A 6 25.07 -4.21 -6.95
C GLN A 6 23.53 -4.32 -7.04
N GLU A 7 22.91 -5.17 -6.23
CA GLU A 7 21.45 -5.27 -6.14
C GLU A 7 20.81 -4.01 -5.55
N PHE A 8 21.36 -3.48 -4.45
CA PHE A 8 20.89 -2.22 -3.85
C PHE A 8 21.41 -0.97 -4.58
N GLY A 9 22.42 -1.10 -5.44
CA GLY A 9 23.02 -0.02 -6.21
C GLY A 9 22.34 0.25 -7.55
N HIS A 10 21.34 -0.54 -7.92
CA HIS A 10 20.61 -0.34 -9.17
C HIS A 10 19.88 1.01 -9.12
N PRO A 11 20.10 1.91 -10.09
CA PRO A 11 19.43 3.20 -10.11
C PRO A 11 17.94 2.99 -10.32
N THR A 12 17.15 3.28 -9.29
CA THR A 12 15.70 3.44 -9.37
C THR A 12 15.38 4.81 -9.94
N TYR A 13 14.21 4.95 -10.58
CA TYR A 13 13.76 6.23 -11.09
C TYR A 13 13.55 7.23 -9.95
N VAL A 14 12.95 6.78 -8.86
CA VAL A 14 12.80 7.54 -7.62
C VAL A 14 14.00 7.27 -6.72
N PRO A 15 14.73 8.30 -6.23
CA PRO A 15 15.88 8.09 -5.35
C PRO A 15 15.50 7.36 -4.05
N PHE A 16 16.35 6.45 -3.58
CA PHE A 16 16.14 5.71 -2.33
C PHE A 16 15.77 6.58 -1.11
N PRO A 17 16.39 7.76 -0.90
CA PRO A 17 16.00 8.64 0.21
C PRO A 17 14.53 9.12 0.10
N VAL A 18 14.05 9.35 -1.12
CA VAL A 18 12.67 9.78 -1.37
C VAL A 18 11.70 8.62 -1.12
N ILE A 19 12.06 7.40 -1.54
CA ILE A 19 11.30 6.18 -1.24
C ILE A 19 11.17 6.00 0.27
N ALA A 20 12.29 6.04 1.00
CA ALA A 20 12.31 5.89 2.45
C ALA A 20 11.47 6.97 3.14
N ALA A 21 11.60 8.24 2.72
CA ALA A 21 10.81 9.34 3.25
C ALA A 21 9.30 9.15 3.02
N ARG A 22 8.89 8.72 1.82
CA ARG A 22 7.48 8.44 1.49
C ARG A 22 6.91 7.33 2.36
N LEU A 23 7.64 6.23 2.56
CA LEU A 23 7.21 5.11 3.40
C LEU A 23 7.15 5.48 4.88
N LEU A 24 8.11 6.27 5.37
CA LEU A 24 8.10 6.79 6.74
C LEU A 24 6.92 7.73 6.96
N LEU A 25 6.68 8.69 6.06
CA LEU A 25 5.55 9.60 6.16
C LEU A 25 4.21 8.86 6.07
N ALA A 26 4.09 7.89 5.16
CA ALA A 26 2.90 7.04 5.08
C ALA A 26 2.65 6.27 6.38
N SER A 27 3.72 5.73 7.00
CA SER A 27 3.62 5.06 8.30
C SER A 27 3.20 6.01 9.41
N ILE A 28 3.78 7.21 9.47
CA ILE A 28 3.47 8.23 10.49
C ILE A 28 2.01 8.71 10.36
N PHE A 29 1.56 9.02 9.15
CA PHE A 29 0.18 9.46 8.94
C PHE A 29 -0.82 8.33 9.17
N GLY A 30 -0.52 7.12 8.71
CA GLY A 30 -1.32 5.92 9.03
C GLY A 30 -1.39 5.66 10.53
N ALA A 31 -0.27 5.85 11.25
CA ALA A 31 -0.22 5.73 12.70
C ALA A 31 -1.06 6.79 13.39
N ALA A 32 -0.98 8.05 12.97
CA ALA A 32 -1.75 9.14 13.56
C ALA A 32 -3.27 8.89 13.45
N ILE A 33 -3.75 8.50 12.26
CA ILE A 33 -5.16 8.18 12.02
C ILE A 33 -5.57 6.92 12.80
N GLY A 34 -4.74 5.88 12.73
CA GLY A 34 -5.02 4.61 13.38
C GLY A 34 -5.05 4.73 14.91
N PHE A 35 -4.18 5.55 15.49
CA PHE A 35 -4.14 5.84 16.92
C PHE A 35 -5.43 6.52 17.39
N GLU A 36 -5.89 7.56 16.69
CA GLU A 36 -7.15 8.24 17.02
C GLU A 36 -8.34 7.28 16.95
N ARG A 37 -8.35 6.38 15.96
CA ARG A 37 -9.42 5.40 15.80
C ARG A 37 -9.43 4.33 16.87
N GLU A 38 -8.25 3.83 17.24
CA GLU A 38 -8.09 2.85 18.31
C GLU A 38 -8.49 3.44 19.66
N TRP A 39 -8.09 4.69 19.93
CA TRP A 39 -8.51 5.44 21.11
C TRP A 39 -10.04 5.60 21.21
N ARG A 40 -10.71 5.76 20.06
CA ARG A 40 -12.18 5.85 19.96
C ARG A 40 -12.88 4.49 19.88
N ASN A 41 -12.20 3.38 20.19
CA ASN A 41 -12.70 2.01 20.13
C ASN A 41 -13.34 1.65 18.76
N ARG A 42 -12.76 2.12 17.67
CA ARG A 42 -13.18 1.76 16.31
C ARG A 42 -12.56 0.43 15.89
N PRO A 43 -13.26 -0.39 15.09
CA PRO A 43 -12.84 -1.77 14.74
C PRO A 43 -11.52 -1.84 13.94
N ALA A 44 -11.16 -0.79 13.19
CA ALA A 44 -9.89 -0.68 12.49
C ALA A 44 -8.99 0.33 13.22
N GLY A 45 -7.97 -0.18 13.90
CA GLY A 45 -7.04 0.57 14.75
C GLY A 45 -5.70 0.91 14.09
N LEU A 46 -4.64 1.02 14.89
CA LEU A 46 -3.31 1.50 14.51
C LEU A 46 -2.66 0.66 13.41
N ARG A 47 -2.54 -0.65 13.62
CA ARG A 47 -1.84 -1.56 12.69
C ARG A 47 -2.49 -1.53 11.30
N THR A 48 -3.82 -1.53 11.24
CA THR A 48 -4.58 -1.54 9.99
C THR A 48 -4.28 -0.29 9.16
N HIS A 49 -4.31 0.90 9.77
CA HIS A 49 -4.09 2.15 9.03
C HIS A 49 -2.64 2.32 8.60
N ILE A 50 -1.67 1.92 9.43
CA ILE A 50 -0.25 1.89 9.03
C ILE A 50 -0.07 1.00 7.79
N LEU A 51 -0.59 -0.23 7.82
CA LEU A 51 -0.45 -1.18 6.71
C LEU A 51 -1.11 -0.67 5.42
N ILE A 52 -2.31 -0.08 5.52
CA ILE A 52 -3.01 0.50 4.35
C ILE A 52 -2.19 1.63 3.73
N CYS A 53 -1.72 2.58 4.55
CA CYS A 53 -0.96 3.73 4.06
C CYS A 53 0.38 3.31 3.43
N VAL A 54 1.11 2.37 4.07
CA VAL A 54 2.37 1.83 3.56
C VAL A 54 2.15 1.04 2.26
N ALA A 55 1.09 0.22 2.18
CA ALA A 55 0.76 -0.50 0.96
C ALA A 55 0.44 0.47 -0.19
N ALA A 56 -0.41 1.48 0.05
CA ALA A 56 -0.74 2.49 -0.95
C ALA A 56 0.51 3.26 -1.44
N ALA A 57 1.38 3.67 -0.52
CA ALA A 57 2.64 4.34 -0.87
C ALA A 57 3.57 3.43 -1.69
N THR A 58 3.70 2.16 -1.28
CA THR A 58 4.49 1.15 -1.99
C THR A 58 3.97 0.95 -3.41
N PHE A 59 2.66 0.75 -3.59
CA PHE A 59 2.07 0.59 -4.92
C PHE A 59 2.23 1.84 -5.78
N GLY A 60 2.12 3.04 -5.21
CA GLY A 60 2.40 4.28 -5.94
C GLY A 60 3.87 4.38 -6.40
N ILE A 61 4.82 4.00 -5.55
CA ILE A 61 6.24 3.96 -5.90
C ILE A 61 6.49 2.93 -7.02
N LEU A 62 5.98 1.70 -6.88
CA LEU A 62 6.09 0.66 -7.91
C LEU A 62 5.49 1.10 -9.24
N THR A 63 4.36 1.82 -9.21
CA THR A 63 3.76 2.37 -10.43
C THR A 63 4.71 3.32 -11.15
N ILE A 64 5.35 4.22 -10.41
CA ILE A 64 6.31 5.17 -10.99
C ILE A 64 7.52 4.42 -11.57
N GLU A 65 8.06 3.44 -10.85
CA GLU A 65 9.18 2.62 -11.34
C GLU A 65 8.80 1.82 -12.60
N ILE A 66 7.62 1.20 -12.64
CA ILE A 66 7.15 0.41 -13.80
C ILE A 66 6.93 1.30 -15.02
N VAL A 67 6.30 2.47 -14.85
CA VAL A 67 6.05 3.41 -15.96
C VAL A 67 7.35 3.90 -16.59
N HIS A 68 8.43 4.04 -15.80
CA HIS A 68 9.72 4.52 -16.29
C HIS A 68 10.73 3.39 -16.57
N ALA A 69 10.35 2.12 -16.37
CA ALA A 69 11.25 1.01 -16.61
C ALA A 69 11.46 0.80 -18.12
N PRO A 70 12.70 0.61 -18.58
CA PRO A 70 13.05 0.58 -20.01
C PRO A 70 12.36 -0.53 -20.80
N MET A 71 11.99 -1.64 -20.15
CA MET A 71 11.17 -2.72 -20.70
C MET A 71 9.80 -2.24 -21.21
N PHE A 72 9.23 -1.22 -20.56
CA PHE A 72 7.88 -0.71 -20.82
C PHE A 72 7.86 0.54 -21.70
N LEU A 73 9.03 1.06 -22.08
CA LEU A 73 9.17 2.22 -22.97
C LEU A 73 9.09 1.85 -24.46
N GLN A 74 9.00 0.56 -24.80
CA GLN A 74 8.75 0.12 -26.18
C GLN A 74 7.29 0.41 -26.56
N GLU A 75 7.06 0.96 -27.77
CA GLU A 75 5.75 1.42 -28.27
C GLU A 75 4.61 0.37 -28.16
N SER A 76 4.96 -0.91 -28.02
CA SER A 76 4.02 -2.02 -27.92
C SER A 76 3.38 -2.20 -26.54
N VAL A 77 3.91 -1.60 -25.46
CA VAL A 77 3.43 -1.85 -24.09
C VAL A 77 2.84 -0.60 -23.46
N LYS A 78 1.51 -0.53 -23.43
CA LYS A 78 0.77 0.56 -22.78
C LYS A 78 0.65 0.32 -21.28
N VAL A 79 1.47 1.00 -20.48
CA VAL A 79 1.32 1.02 -19.02
C VAL A 79 0.25 2.04 -18.64
N ASP A 80 -0.74 1.62 -17.85
CA ASP A 80 -1.81 2.48 -17.34
C ASP A 80 -1.71 2.63 -15.81
N PRO A 81 -1.13 3.74 -15.31
CA PRO A 81 -0.96 3.98 -13.88
C PRO A 81 -2.31 4.15 -13.14
N ILE A 82 -3.40 4.46 -13.86
CA ILE A 82 -4.74 4.60 -13.26
C ILE A 82 -5.20 3.27 -12.67
N ARG A 83 -4.82 2.14 -13.28
CA ARG A 83 -5.18 0.80 -12.76
C ARG A 83 -4.67 0.53 -11.35
N VAL A 84 -3.53 1.10 -10.98
CA VAL A 84 -3.02 0.95 -9.61
C VAL A 84 -3.83 1.79 -8.63
N VAL A 85 -4.24 3.00 -9.03
CA VAL A 85 -5.17 3.82 -8.24
C VAL A 85 -6.49 3.09 -8.04
N GLU A 86 -7.04 2.47 -9.11
CA GLU A 86 -8.25 1.66 -9.04
C GLU A 86 -8.09 0.47 -8.08
N ALA A 87 -7.00 -0.30 -8.20
CA ALA A 87 -6.74 -1.47 -7.36
C ALA A 87 -6.57 -1.10 -5.88
N VAL A 88 -5.80 -0.05 -5.58
CA VAL A 88 -5.61 0.44 -4.20
C VAL A 88 -6.93 0.97 -3.64
N THR A 89 -7.70 1.74 -4.41
CA THR A 89 -9.00 2.29 -3.98
C THR A 89 -10.01 1.16 -3.72
N ALA A 90 -10.06 0.15 -4.60
CA ALA A 90 -10.90 -1.03 -4.43
C ALA A 90 -10.52 -1.83 -3.18
N GLY A 91 -9.22 -2.02 -2.93
CA GLY A 91 -8.72 -2.68 -1.72
C GLY A 91 -9.12 -1.92 -0.44
N VAL A 92 -8.96 -0.60 -0.41
CA VAL A 92 -9.38 0.25 0.72
C VAL A 92 -10.90 0.19 0.92
N ALA A 93 -11.69 0.22 -0.16
CA ALA A 93 -13.14 0.08 -0.08
C ALA A 93 -13.56 -1.27 0.50
N PHE A 94 -12.87 -2.36 0.12
CA PHE A 94 -13.12 -3.69 0.67
C PHE A 94 -12.81 -3.78 2.17
N LEU A 95 -11.67 -3.22 2.61
CA LEU A 95 -11.33 -3.16 4.04
C LEU A 95 -12.33 -2.31 4.84
N ALA A 96 -12.79 -1.18 4.27
CA ALA A 96 -13.81 -0.34 4.90
C ALA A 96 -15.13 -1.11 5.06
N ALA A 97 -15.61 -1.75 3.98
CA ALA A 97 -16.81 -2.59 4.02
C ALA A 97 -16.69 -3.73 5.04
N GLY A 98 -15.56 -4.44 5.04
CA GLY A 98 -15.27 -5.50 6.01
C GLY A 98 -15.29 -4.99 7.46
N SER A 99 -14.67 -3.83 7.72
CA SER A 99 -14.65 -3.24 9.07
C SER A 99 -16.05 -2.80 9.56
N ILE A 100 -16.92 -2.33 8.67
CA ILE A 100 -18.31 -1.97 8.98
C ILE A 100 -19.12 -3.22 9.32
N LEU A 101 -18.98 -4.28 8.51
CA LEU A 101 -19.65 -5.56 8.74
C LEU A 101 -19.23 -6.15 10.10
N PHE A 102 -17.92 -6.15 10.38
CA PHE A 102 -17.37 -6.69 11.64
C PHE A 102 -17.82 -5.87 12.86
N SER A 103 -18.00 -4.56 12.71
CA SER A 103 -18.45 -3.67 13.79
C SER A 103 -19.89 -3.94 14.27
N ARG A 104 -20.72 -4.65 13.50
CA ARG A 104 -22.14 -4.86 13.80
C ARG A 104 -22.45 -6.13 14.60
N GLY A 105 -21.44 -6.93 14.95
CA GLY A 105 -21.60 -8.15 15.74
C GLY A 105 -21.87 -9.38 14.87
N GLU A 106 -21.09 -10.44 15.13
CA GLU A 106 -21.08 -11.79 14.55
C GLU A 106 -21.50 -11.93 13.07
N ILE A 107 -20.51 -11.90 12.18
CA ILE A 107 -20.68 -12.36 10.81
C ILE A 107 -20.64 -13.90 10.80
N HIS A 108 -21.81 -14.54 10.87
CA HIS A 108 -21.94 -15.98 10.67
C HIS A 108 -21.77 -16.35 9.19
N GLY A 109 -21.04 -17.44 8.90
CA GLY A 109 -20.92 -18.01 7.55
C GLY A 109 -19.73 -17.53 6.70
N LEU A 110 -18.78 -16.78 7.25
CA LEU A 110 -17.50 -16.45 6.59
C LEU A 110 -16.49 -17.61 6.69
N THR A 111 -16.87 -18.82 6.29
CA THR A 111 -15.91 -19.92 6.19
C THR A 111 -14.88 -19.60 5.09
N THR A 112 -13.71 -19.15 5.55
CA THR A 112 -12.37 -19.20 4.97
C THR A 112 -12.13 -18.54 3.60
N GLY A 113 -11.66 -17.29 3.62
CA GLY A 113 -10.79 -16.72 2.58
C GLY A 113 -9.35 -16.45 3.05
N ALA A 114 -9.09 -16.55 4.36
CA ALA A 114 -7.79 -16.36 4.97
C ALA A 114 -7.71 -17.27 6.19
N GLY A 115 -6.93 -18.35 6.07
CA GLY A 115 -6.31 -19.02 7.20
C GLY A 115 -4.90 -18.50 7.35
#